data_AF-A0A259GQS9-F1
#
_entry.id   AF-A0A259GQS9-F1
#
_cell.length_a   1.000
_cell.length_b   1.000
_cell.length_c   1.000
_cell.angle_alpha   90.00
_cell.angle_beta   90.00
_cell.angle_gamma   90.00
#
_symmetry.space_group_name_H-M   'P 1'
#
loop_
_entity.id
_entity.type
_entity.pdbx_description
1 polymer ?
#
loop_
_entity_poly.entity_id
_entity_poly.type
_entity_poly.pdbx_seq_one_letter_code
_entity_poly.pdbx_strand_id
1 'polypeptide(L)' 'MSLLTSFNLTFTAITTDSRKVVSGALFLAYPGTHSDGRHYIAQAIAAGAAAVVWDSNDFSLPSDW' A
#
# COMPACT_ATOMS: atom_id res chain seq x y z
N MET A 1 10.59 -25.92 13.05
CA MET A 1 11.08 -24.64 13.61
C MET A 1 10.25 -23.54 12.98
N SER A 2 9.08 -23.23 13.56
CA SER A 2 8.09 -22.34 12.94
C SER A 2 8.30 -20.93 13.45
N LEU A 3 8.97 -20.08 12.64
CA LEU A 3 9.03 -18.63 12.84
C LEU A 3 7.74 -18.03 12.25
N LEU A 4 6.59 -18.27 12.90
CA LEU A 4 5.35 -17.58 12.54
C LEU A 4 5.05 -16.53 13.59
N THR A 5 5.76 -15.42 13.48
CA THR A 5 5.49 -14.20 14.23
C THR A 5 4.22 -13.58 13.65
N SER A 6 3.11 -13.68 14.37
CA SER A 6 1.87 -13.01 14.00
C SER A 6 2.03 -11.49 14.17
N PHE A 7 1.72 -10.71 13.13
CA PHE A 7 1.60 -9.26 13.22
C PHE A 7 0.13 -8.91 13.46
N ASN A 8 -0.20 -8.45 14.68
CA ASN A 8 -1.52 -7.89 15.00
C ASN A 8 -1.64 -6.46 14.47
N LEU A 9 -1.72 -6.30 13.15
CA LEU A 9 -1.96 -5.02 12.50
C LEU A 9 -3.47 -4.79 12.40
N THR A 10 -3.94 -3.66 12.94
CA THR A 10 -5.33 -3.21 12.77
C THR A 10 -5.34 -2.05 11.78
N PHE A 11 -6.15 -2.17 10.73
CA PHE A 11 -6.34 -1.11 9.74
C PHE A 11 -7.72 -0.50 9.90
N THR A 12 -7.81 0.82 9.74
CA THR A 12 -9.10 1.56 9.82
C THR A 12 -9.93 1.37 8.55
N ALA A 13 -9.27 1.11 7.42
CA ALA A 13 -9.88 0.83 6.13
C ALA A 13 -8.91 0.07 5.22
N ILE A 14 -9.43 -0.51 4.13
CA ILE A 14 -8.65 -1.08 3.04
C ILE A 14 -9.13 -0.45 1.73
N THR A 15 -8.22 0.05 0.89
CA THR A 15 -8.59 0.68 -0.39
C THR A 15 -7.53 0.47 -1.47
N THR A 16 -7.98 0.45 -2.72
CA THR A 16 -7.14 0.46 -3.94
C THR A 16 -7.15 1.83 -4.62
N ASP A 17 -8.00 2.75 -4.16
CA ASP A 17 -8.09 4.13 -4.63
C ASP A 17 -7.34 5.04 -3.66
N SER A 18 -6.20 5.58 -4.11
CA SER A 18 -5.32 6.45 -3.32
C SER A 18 -6.01 7.73 -2.84
N ARG A 19 -7.09 8.15 -3.51
CA ARG A 19 -7.89 9.33 -3.12
C ARG A 19 -8.82 9.05 -1.93
N LYS A 20 -9.04 7.78 -1.60
CA LYS A 20 -9.88 7.34 -0.48
C LYS A 20 -9.05 6.88 0.72
N VAL A 21 -7.73 6.99 0.66
CA VAL A 21 -6.86 6.68 1.79
C VAL A 21 -7.17 7.64 2.93
N VAL A 22 -7.30 7.07 4.13
CA VAL A 22 -7.49 7.78 5.39
C VAL A 22 -6.44 7.30 6.38
N SER A 23 -6.22 8.08 7.45
CA SER A 23 -5.28 7.71 8.51
C SER A 23 -5.56 6.29 9.03
N GLY A 24 -4.54 5.44 9.03
CA GLY A 24 -4.64 4.05 9.47
C GLY A 24 -5.05 3.05 8.39
N ALA A 25 -5.29 3.48 7.16
CA ALA A 25 -5.72 2.59 6.09
C ALA A 25 -4.58 1.72 5.55
N LEU A 26 -4.94 0.54 5.05
CA LEU A 26 -4.10 -0.28 4.18
C LEU A 26 -4.39 0.09 2.72
N PHE A 27 -3.36 0.52 1.99
CA PHE A 27 -3.44 0.78 0.55
C PHE A 27 -2.89 -0.41 -0.25
N LEU A 28 -3.66 -0.89 -1.23
CA LEU A 28 -3.27 -1.97 -2.12
C LEU A 28 -2.92 -1.41 -3.51
N ALA A 29 -1.64 -1.49 -3.87
CA ALA A 29 -1.08 -0.87 -5.06
C ALA A 29 -0.67 -1.92 -6.10
N TYR A 30 -1.42 -2.05 -7.18
CA TYR A 30 -1.14 -3.03 -8.24
C TYR A 30 -1.53 -2.46 -9.61
N PRO A 31 -1.00 -3.02 -10.72
CA PRO A 31 -1.38 -2.56 -12.05
C PRO A 31 -2.86 -2.85 -12.33
N GLY A 32 -3.63 -1.79 -12.54
CA GLY A 32 -5.04 -1.87 -12.90
C GLY A 32 -5.26 -1.69 -14.40
N THR A 33 -6.51 -1.82 -14.85
CA THR A 33 -6.89 -1.66 -16.26
C THR A 33 -6.78 -0.22 -16.76
N HIS A 34 -7.04 0.76 -15.88
CA HIS A 34 -7.05 2.19 -16.24
C HIS A 34 -5.82 2.95 -15.75
N SER A 35 -5.23 2.52 -14.64
CA SER A 35 -4.06 3.14 -14.05
C SER A 35 -3.30 2.12 -13.21
N ASP A 36 -1.99 2.31 -13.13
CA ASP A 36 -1.15 1.57 -12.20
C ASP A 36 -1.22 2.22 -10.80
N GLY A 37 -1.75 1.48 -9.82
CA GLY A 37 -1.88 1.95 -8.43
C GLY A 37 -0.53 2.25 -7.77
N ARG A 38 0.54 1.64 -8.25
CA ARG A 38 1.90 1.73 -7.68
C ARG A 38 2.52 3.11 -7.87
N HIS A 39 2.07 3.87 -8.86
CA HIS A 39 2.46 5.27 -9.03
C HIS A 39 1.89 6.21 -7.95
N TYR A 40 0.92 5.75 -7.15
CA TYR A 40 0.29 6.57 -6.10
C TYR A 40 0.70 6.17 -4.68
N ILE A 41 1.74 5.37 -4.51
CA ILE A 41 2.23 4.94 -3.19
C ILE A 41 2.64 6.14 -2.33
N ALA A 42 3.41 7.09 -2.88
CA ALA A 42 3.79 8.31 -2.17
C ALA A 42 2.57 9.15 -1.73
N GLN A 43 1.53 9.23 -2.58
CA GLN A 43 0.29 9.91 -2.24
C GLN A 43 -0.45 9.20 -1.08
N ALA A 44 -0.51 7.87 -1.10
CA ALA A 44 -1.14 7.09 -0.03
C ALA A 44 -0.40 7.25 1.31
N ILE A 45 0.94 7.27 1.29
CA ILE A 45 1.76 7.55 2.47
C ILE A 45 1.44 8.95 3.01
N ALA A 46 1.44 9.97 2.16
CA ALA A 46 1.11 11.34 2.56
C ALA A 46 -0.32 11.49 3.12
N ALA A 47 -1.27 10.66 2.66
CA ALA A 47 -2.64 10.62 3.16
C ALA A 47 -2.81 9.83 4.48
N GLY A 48 -1.75 9.23 5.01
CA GLY A 48 -1.74 8.54 6.30
C GLY A 48 -2.03 7.04 6.23
N ALA A 49 -1.74 6.39 5.10
CA ALA A 49 -1.75 4.93 5.05
C ALA A 49 -0.82 4.36 6.14
N ALA A 50 -1.34 3.42 6.94
CA ALA A 50 -0.52 2.70 7.92
C ALA A 50 0.35 1.62 7.27
N ALA A 51 -0.07 1.11 6.11
CA ALA A 51 0.71 0.18 5.33
C ALA A 51 0.34 0.28 3.84
N VAL A 52 1.29 -0.12 3.00
CA VAL A 52 1.10 -0.28 1.57
C VAL A 52 1.54 -1.70 1.20
N VAL A 53 0.67 -2.42 0.50
CA VAL A 53 1.03 -3.69 -0.15
C VAL A 53 1.07 -3.40 -1.64
N TRP A 54 2.16 -3.78 -2.31
CA TRP A 54 2.28 -3.58 -3.74
C TRP A 54 2.66 -4.85 -4.49
N ASP A 55 2.24 -4.93 -5.76
CA ASP A 55 2.73 -5.94 -6.69
C ASP A 55 4.13 -5.56 -7.19
N SER A 56 5.11 -6.43 -6.96
CA SER A 56 6.52 -6.19 -7.29
C SER A 56 6.89 -6.48 -8.75
N ASN A 57 5.99 -7.04 -9.56
CA ASN A 57 6.32 -7.43 -10.93
C ASN A 57 6.52 -6.19 -11.81
N ASP A 58 7.66 -6.12 -12.49
CA ASP A 58 8.03 -5.02 -13.39
C ASP A 58 7.94 -3.63 -12.72
N PHE A 59 8.09 -3.56 -11.40
CA PHE A 59 7.98 -2.33 -10.64
C PHE A 59 9.08 -2.22 -9.60
N SER A 60 9.82 -1.11 -9.66
CA SER A 60 10.85 -0.77 -8.68
C SER A 60 10.37 0.41 -7.85
N LEU A 61 10.40 0.28 -6.53
CA LEU A 61 10.20 1.44 -5.66
C LEU A 61 11.38 2.41 -5.86
N PRO A 62 11.13 3.72 -5.92
CA PRO A 62 12.16 4.74 -5.78
C PRO A 62 12.95 4.53 -4.48
N SER A 63 14.27 4.70 -4.58
CA SER A 63 15.20 4.48 -3.47
C SER A 63 15.36 5.69 -2.55
N ASP A 64 14.72 6.81 -2.88
CA ASP A 64 14.87 8.13 -2.27
C ASP A 64 13.66 8.55 -1.40
N TRP A 65 12.79 7.60 -1.04
CA TRP A 65 11.63 7.78 -0.16
C TRP A 65 11.96 7.83 1.33
#